data_AF-A0A2G6ILL4-F1
#
_entry.id   AF-A0A2G6ILL4-F1
#
_cell.length_a   1.000
_cell.length_b   1.000
_cell.length_c   1.000
_cell.angle_alpha   90.00
_cell.angle_beta   90.00
_cell.angle_gamma   90.00
#
_symmetry.space_group_name_H-M   'P 1'
#
loop_
_entity.id
_entity.type
_entity.pdbx_description
1 polymer ?
#
loop_
_entity_poly.entity_id
_entity_poly.type
_entity_poly.pdbx_seq_one_letter_code
_entity_poly.pdbx_strand_id
1 'polypeptide(L)'
;MSDSNKKLRTCPACSNQVSKKVKTCPHCGERLKRGFFYKLMVAVLGLFVAFVVLLMALPAPDKDPRLTEVNAEPPQSEVDADTWRQCKENDAYFEQLCKGKQVVWVGVIKEMKNARDIKVNVAGLGNFRVRMAERIDVTATPVDTEISFVAEVVNADGVFIRGELRDARILEVLRTASEFEDERRAEQAEAAAREAEEEAARAEAEATSCIGDLTYCESVEDFVKHNNAMAAWRYRCVERVEQASRYGDVKWGSSFMNRIQFESYEPGEWDPDAPSVTLIDRDAEVPNAFGTMERTVLRCTFDPKALAITELTAQ
;
A
#
# COMPACT_ATOMS: atom_id res chain seq x y z
N MET A 1 -32.61 -9.16 -38.97
CA MET A 1 -33.89 -8.42 -38.83
C MET A 1 -34.71 -9.11 -37.74
N SER A 2 -35.44 -8.30 -36.95
CA SER A 2 -36.46 -8.70 -35.96
C SER A 2 -36.02 -8.91 -34.52
N ASP A 3 -35.93 -7.82 -33.73
CA ASP A 3 -36.20 -7.87 -32.28
C ASP A 3 -36.57 -6.51 -31.67
N SER A 4 -37.50 -5.77 -32.30
CA SER A 4 -37.94 -4.45 -31.83
C SER A 4 -39.23 -4.46 -30.99
N ASN A 5 -39.78 -5.62 -30.61
CA ASN A 5 -41.15 -5.73 -30.11
C ASN A 5 -41.30 -6.03 -28.59
N LYS A 6 -40.42 -5.50 -27.72
CA LYS A 6 -40.53 -5.69 -26.24
C LYS A 6 -40.58 -4.41 -25.38
N LYS A 7 -40.64 -3.21 -25.98
CA LYS A 7 -40.53 -1.94 -25.22
C LYS A 7 -41.67 -0.94 -25.44
N LEU A 8 -42.86 -1.41 -25.78
CA LEU A 8 -44.08 -0.58 -25.78
C LEU A 8 -44.83 -0.73 -24.45
N ARG A 9 -45.53 0.33 -24.04
CA ARG A 9 -46.50 0.34 -22.94
C ARG A 9 -47.78 1.01 -23.42
N THR A 10 -48.92 0.61 -22.87
CA THR A 10 -50.20 1.20 -23.22
C THR A 10 -50.41 2.52 -22.49
N CYS A 11 -50.85 3.57 -23.20
CA CYS A 11 -51.21 4.84 -22.60
C CYS A 11 -52.51 4.68 -21.78
N PRO A 12 -52.54 5.02 -20.47
CA PRO A 12 -53.73 4.83 -19.64
C PRO A 12 -54.90 5.77 -20.00
N ALA A 13 -54.66 6.85 -20.75
CA ALA A 13 -55.70 7.82 -21.10
C ALA A 13 -56.40 7.53 -22.45
N CYS A 14 -55.66 7.01 -23.44
CA CYS A 14 -56.21 6.76 -24.79
C CYS A 14 -56.01 5.33 -25.30
N SER A 15 -55.43 4.44 -24.49
CA SER A 15 -55.19 3.02 -24.81
C SER A 15 -54.28 2.74 -26.02
N ASN A 16 -53.67 3.76 -26.64
CA ASN A 16 -52.69 3.57 -27.71
C ASN A 16 -51.34 3.10 -27.17
N GLN A 17 -50.61 2.32 -27.97
CA GLN A 17 -49.28 1.82 -27.61
C GLN A 17 -48.22 2.90 -27.82
N VAL A 18 -47.41 3.15 -26.80
CA VAL A 18 -46.36 4.18 -26.80
C VAL A 18 -45.05 3.63 -26.24
N SER A 19 -43.92 4.16 -26.68
CA SER A 19 -42.61 3.73 -26.17
C SER A 19 -42.48 3.99 -24.67
N LYS A 20 -41.89 3.02 -23.94
CA LYS A 20 -41.63 3.11 -22.48
C LYS A 20 -40.80 4.34 -22.08
N LYS A 21 -40.05 4.94 -23.01
CA LYS A 21 -39.18 6.11 -22.76
C LYS A 21 -39.86 7.47 -22.91
N VAL A 22 -41.05 7.54 -23.50
CA VAL A 22 -41.70 8.81 -23.83
C VAL A 22 -42.36 9.43 -22.59
N LYS A 23 -42.13 10.73 -22.36
CA LYS A 23 -42.66 11.49 -21.20
C LYS A 23 -44.12 11.94 -21.38
N THR A 24 -44.55 12.17 -22.62
CA THR A 24 -45.89 12.67 -22.97
C THR A 24 -46.46 11.85 -24.12
N CYS A 25 -47.70 11.36 -24.01
CA CYS A 25 -48.30 10.56 -25.07
C CYS A 25 -48.47 11.39 -26.37
N PRO A 26 -47.96 10.95 -27.53
CA PRO A 26 -48.08 11.71 -28.78
C PRO A 26 -49.51 11.72 -29.34
N HIS A 27 -50.38 10.78 -28.93
CA HIS A 27 -51.74 10.66 -29.45
C HIS A 27 -52.76 11.51 -28.68
N CYS A 28 -52.57 11.70 -27.36
CA CYS A 28 -53.54 12.42 -26.52
C CYS A 28 -52.95 13.55 -25.69
N GLY A 29 -51.64 13.79 -25.72
CA GLY A 29 -50.98 14.86 -24.97
C GLY A 29 -50.84 14.62 -23.46
N GLU A 30 -51.40 13.54 -22.91
CA GLU A 30 -51.34 13.25 -21.48
C GLU A 30 -49.91 12.95 -21.02
N ARG A 31 -49.47 13.56 -19.91
CA ARG A 31 -48.15 13.31 -19.32
C ARG A 31 -48.14 11.98 -18.59
N LEU A 32 -47.30 11.05 -19.05
CA LEU A 32 -47.15 9.73 -18.47
C LEU A 32 -46.34 9.84 -17.17
N LYS A 33 -47.04 9.85 -16.03
CA LYS A 33 -46.44 9.98 -14.69
C LYS A 33 -45.34 8.92 -14.51
N ARG A 34 -44.13 9.35 -14.12
CA ARG A 34 -43.04 8.42 -13.75
C ARG A 34 -43.56 7.53 -12.63
N GLY A 35 -43.41 6.22 -12.79
CA GLY A 35 -43.93 5.24 -11.85
C GLY A 35 -43.43 5.49 -10.43
N PHE A 36 -44.22 5.05 -9.45
CA PHE A 36 -43.91 5.18 -8.02
C PHE A 36 -42.45 4.77 -7.67
N PHE A 37 -41.91 3.77 -8.36
CA PHE A 37 -40.51 3.32 -8.23
C PHE A 37 -39.46 4.41 -8.47
N TYR A 38 -39.68 5.36 -9.39
CA TYR A 38 -38.73 6.45 -9.61
C TYR A 38 -38.68 7.40 -8.40
N LYS A 39 -39.83 7.66 -7.75
CA LYS A 39 -39.88 8.46 -6.53
C LYS A 39 -39.19 7.75 -5.36
N LEU A 40 -39.36 6.43 -5.26
CA LEU A 40 -38.70 5.61 -4.24
C LEU A 40 -37.16 5.62 -4.41
N MET A 41 -36.67 5.45 -5.64
CA MET A 41 -35.23 5.48 -5.95
C MET A 41 -34.58 6.83 -5.63
N VAL A 42 -35.25 7.94 -5.96
CA VAL A 42 -34.74 9.28 -5.63
C VAL A 42 -34.69 9.49 -4.10
N ALA A 43 -35.67 8.97 -3.35
CA ALA A 43 -35.67 9.05 -1.88
C ALA A 43 -34.53 8.23 -1.25
N VAL A 44 -34.29 7.00 -1.75
CA VAL A 44 -33.20 6.13 -1.27
C VAL A 44 -31.83 6.76 -1.58
N LEU A 45 -31.65 7.32 -2.78
CA LEU A 45 -30.42 7.99 -3.14
C LEU A 45 -30.15 9.21 -2.24
N GLY A 46 -31.20 9.99 -1.92
CA GLY A 46 -31.10 11.10 -0.99
C GLY A 46 -30.70 10.66 0.43
N LEU A 47 -31.27 9.57 0.93
CA LEU A 47 -30.93 9.01 2.24
C LEU A 47 -29.48 8.51 2.28
N PHE A 48 -29.02 7.86 1.21
CA PHE A 48 -27.65 7.37 1.11
C PHE A 48 -26.63 8.51 1.14
N VAL A 49 -26.88 9.58 0.38
CA VAL A 49 -26.01 10.78 0.41
C VAL A 49 -25.99 11.41 1.80
N ALA A 50 -27.13 11.52 2.48
CA ALA A 50 -27.19 12.05 3.84
C ALA A 50 -26.43 11.17 4.84
N PHE A 51 -26.49 9.84 4.70
CA PHE A 51 -25.76 8.91 5.56
C PHE A 51 -24.24 9.01 5.37
N VAL A 52 -23.76 9.16 4.13
CA VAL A 52 -22.34 9.36 3.84
C VAL A 52 -21.83 10.67 4.45
N VAL A 53 -22.59 11.76 4.31
CA VAL A 53 -22.23 13.05 4.93
C VAL A 53 -22.22 12.95 6.46
N LEU A 54 -23.18 12.23 7.05
CA LEU A 54 -23.21 11.99 8.50
C LEU A 54 -21.99 11.19 8.96
N LEU A 55 -21.60 10.13 8.23
CA LEU A 55 -20.40 9.34 8.54
C LEU A 55 -19.12 10.16 8.45
N MET A 56 -19.00 11.08 7.49
CA MET A 56 -17.85 11.98 7.38
C MET A 56 -17.81 13.05 8.49
N ALA A 57 -18.96 13.38 9.08
CA ALA A 57 -19.04 14.31 10.20
C ALA A 57 -18.80 13.65 11.56
N LEU A 58 -18.79 12.32 11.64
CA LEU A 58 -18.38 11.64 12.87
C LEU A 58 -16.88 11.87 13.07
N PRO A 59 -16.45 12.34 14.25
CA PRO A 59 -15.04 12.39 14.58
C PRO A 59 -14.47 10.98 14.43
N ALA A 60 -13.35 10.86 13.72
CA ALA A 60 -12.65 9.59 13.61
C ALA A 60 -12.41 9.06 15.03
N PRO A 61 -12.64 7.77 15.30
CA PRO A 61 -12.26 7.19 16.58
C PRO A 61 -10.78 7.49 16.76
N ASP A 62 -10.45 8.25 17.80
CA ASP A 62 -9.06 8.61 18.10
C ASP A 62 -8.24 7.33 18.07
N LYS A 63 -7.28 7.27 17.15
CA LYS A 63 -6.35 6.15 17.01
C LYS A 63 -5.57 6.05 18.29
N ASP A 64 -6.01 5.11 19.12
CA ASP A 64 -5.52 4.74 20.43
C ASP A 64 -5.46 5.92 21.42
N PRO A 65 -5.79 5.71 22.70
CA PRO A 65 -5.31 6.62 23.71
C PRO A 65 -3.80 6.61 23.58
N ARG A 66 -3.22 7.65 22.96
CA ARG A 66 -1.81 7.98 23.16
C ARG A 66 -1.67 8.09 24.65
N LEU A 67 -1.15 7.01 25.25
CA LEU A 67 -0.73 6.97 26.63
C LEU A 67 0.11 8.22 26.80
N THR A 68 -0.35 9.09 27.69
CA THR A 68 0.38 10.29 28.07
C THR A 68 1.79 9.81 28.39
N GLU A 69 2.74 10.18 27.54
CA GLU A 69 4.15 9.90 27.74
C GLU A 69 4.47 10.51 29.10
N VAL A 70 4.53 9.66 30.12
CA VAL A 70 4.98 10.06 31.45
C VAL A 70 6.44 10.39 31.23
N ASN A 71 6.71 11.67 31.02
CA ASN A 71 8.02 12.26 30.83
C ASN A 71 8.75 12.28 32.20
N ALA A 72 8.70 11.17 32.93
CA ALA A 72 9.57 10.94 34.06
C ALA A 72 10.94 10.68 33.46
N GLU A 73 11.88 11.59 33.69
CA GLU A 73 13.27 11.33 33.40
C GLU A 73 13.64 9.98 34.03
N PRO A 74 14.19 9.03 33.25
CA PRO A 74 14.57 7.74 33.78
C PRO A 74 15.53 7.97 34.95
N PRO A 75 15.40 7.22 36.07
CA PRO A 75 16.36 7.33 37.15
C PRO A 75 17.76 7.08 36.59
N GLN A 76 18.68 8.02 36.83
CA GLN A 76 20.04 7.91 36.32
C GLN A 76 20.74 6.72 36.97
N SER A 77 21.30 5.86 36.13
CA SER A 77 22.18 4.78 36.57
C SER A 77 23.44 5.37 37.22
N GLU A 78 23.91 4.80 38.33
CA GLU A 78 25.19 5.20 38.94
C GLU A 78 26.40 4.75 38.11
N VAL A 79 26.16 3.85 37.17
CA VAL A 79 27.13 3.34 36.21
C VAL A 79 26.69 3.78 34.81
N ASP A 80 27.49 4.63 34.17
CA ASP A 80 27.24 5.03 32.77
C ASP A 80 27.52 3.89 31.78
N ALA A 81 27.14 4.08 30.51
CA ALA A 81 27.23 3.06 29.48
C ALA A 81 28.68 2.61 29.17
N ASP A 82 29.67 3.50 29.28
CA ASP A 82 31.06 3.19 28.99
C ASP A 82 31.72 2.47 30.17
N THR A 83 31.43 2.90 31.40
CA THR A 83 31.84 2.18 32.62
C THR A 83 31.24 0.77 32.63
N TRP A 84 29.98 0.63 32.22
CA TRP A 84 29.33 -0.67 32.09
C TRP A 84 30.00 -1.58 31.04
N ARG A 85 30.47 -1.02 29.92
CA ARG A 85 31.23 -1.77 28.91
C ARG A 85 32.52 -2.33 29.49
N GLN A 86 33.26 -1.52 30.23
CA GLN A 86 34.51 -1.94 30.89
C GLN A 86 34.28 -3.03 31.94
N CYS A 87 33.19 -2.93 32.72
CA CYS A 87 32.84 -3.95 33.70
C CYS A 87 32.51 -5.31 33.04
N LYS A 88 31.97 -5.32 31.82
CA LYS A 88 31.67 -6.57 31.10
C LYS A 88 32.91 -7.30 30.56
N GLU A 89 33.99 -6.56 30.30
CA GLU A 89 35.20 -7.12 29.68
C GLU A 89 36.21 -7.65 30.71
N ASN A 90 36.11 -7.25 31.99
CA ASN A 90 37.11 -7.58 33.00
C ASN A 90 36.52 -7.65 34.42
N ASP A 91 36.59 -8.81 35.06
CA ASP A 91 36.14 -9.06 36.42
C ASP A 91 36.78 -8.12 37.47
N ALA A 92 38.04 -7.72 37.27
CA ALA A 92 38.71 -6.78 38.16
C ALA A 92 38.10 -5.37 38.09
N TYR A 93 37.62 -4.96 36.91
CA TYR A 93 36.90 -3.69 36.75
C TYR A 93 35.50 -3.76 37.33
N PHE A 94 34.84 -4.92 37.25
CA PHE A 94 33.56 -5.09 37.93
C PHE A 94 33.65 -4.87 39.44
N GLU A 95 34.62 -5.50 40.10
CA GLU A 95 34.83 -5.37 41.55
C GLU A 95 35.13 -3.93 41.97
N GLN A 96 35.86 -3.16 41.14
CA GLN A 96 36.27 -1.79 41.46
C GLN A 96 35.23 -0.73 41.11
N LEU A 97 34.56 -0.88 39.95
CA LEU A 97 33.76 0.18 39.35
C LEU A 97 32.25 -0.07 39.45
N CYS A 98 31.82 -1.33 39.52
CA CYS A 98 30.42 -1.71 39.38
C CYS A 98 29.80 -2.38 40.63
N LYS A 99 30.60 -3.06 41.46
CA LYS A 99 30.08 -3.77 42.62
C LYS A 99 29.43 -2.83 43.63
N GLY A 100 28.19 -3.18 44.02
CA GLY A 100 27.39 -2.39 44.96
C GLY A 100 26.78 -1.11 44.38
N LYS A 101 27.01 -0.82 43.09
CA LYS A 101 26.37 0.32 42.40
C LYS A 101 24.96 -0.03 41.95
N GLN A 102 24.08 0.97 41.91
CA GLN A 102 22.76 0.82 41.32
C GLN A 102 22.80 1.01 39.81
N VAL A 103 22.28 0.03 39.08
CA VAL A 103 22.08 0.09 37.64
C VAL A 103 20.59 0.06 37.34
N VAL A 104 20.20 0.90 36.38
CA VAL A 104 18.84 0.97 35.87
C VAL A 104 18.87 0.47 34.44
N TRP A 105 18.13 -0.60 34.18
CA TRP A 105 17.90 -1.09 32.83
C TRP A 105 16.51 -0.68 32.35
N VAL A 106 16.42 -0.29 31.09
CA VAL A 106 15.16 0.00 30.42
C VAL A 106 14.77 -1.25 29.62
N GLY A 107 13.66 -1.87 30.00
CA GLY A 107 13.08 -2.99 29.29
C GLY A 107 11.83 -2.59 28.50
N VAL A 108 11.70 -3.09 27.28
CA VAL A 108 10.50 -2.92 26.44
C VAL A 108 9.57 -4.10 26.68
N ILE A 109 8.29 -3.82 26.94
CA ILE A 109 7.28 -4.86 27.10
C ILE A 109 7.01 -5.53 25.75
N LYS A 110 7.25 -6.84 25.64
CA LYS A 110 6.99 -7.62 24.40
C LYS A 110 5.61 -8.25 24.40
N GLU A 111 5.15 -8.71 25.57
CA GLU A 111 3.89 -9.44 25.71
C GLU A 111 3.37 -9.26 27.14
N MET A 112 2.10 -8.87 27.29
CA MET A 112 1.40 -8.90 28.57
C MET A 112 0.35 -10.00 28.53
N LYS A 113 0.55 -11.08 29.29
CA LYS A 113 -0.47 -12.14 29.40
C LYS A 113 -1.56 -11.77 30.38
N ASN A 114 -1.19 -11.09 31.46
CA ASN A 114 -2.09 -10.48 32.43
C ASN A 114 -1.32 -9.41 33.23
N ALA A 115 -2.02 -8.64 34.07
CA ALA A 115 -1.43 -7.56 34.87
C ALA A 115 -0.28 -8.00 35.82
N ARG A 116 -0.10 -9.31 36.03
CA ARG A 116 0.92 -9.88 36.91
C ARG A 116 1.98 -10.72 36.18
N ASP A 117 1.89 -10.88 34.87
CA ASP A 117 2.82 -11.70 34.08
C ASP A 117 3.16 -10.98 32.77
N ILE A 118 4.31 -10.32 32.79
CA ILE A 118 4.80 -9.48 31.69
C ILE A 118 6.10 -10.10 31.15
N LYS A 119 6.16 -10.26 29.83
CA LYS A 119 7.39 -10.59 29.12
C LYS A 119 8.07 -9.29 28.71
N VAL A 120 9.23 -9.01 29.29
CA VAL A 120 10.01 -7.80 29.03
C VAL A 120 11.28 -8.20 28.30
N ASN A 121 11.63 -7.49 27.22
CA ASN A 121 12.94 -7.58 26.59
C ASN A 121 13.79 -6.44 27.11
N VAL A 122 14.89 -6.75 27.78
CA VAL A 122 15.82 -5.76 28.30
C VAL A 122 17.03 -5.75 27.38
N ALA A 123 17.35 -4.59 26.83
CA ALA A 123 18.43 -4.45 25.84
C ALA A 123 19.75 -5.00 26.42
N GLY A 124 20.34 -6.00 25.75
CA GLY A 124 21.59 -6.65 26.15
C GLY A 124 21.47 -7.67 27.29
N LEU A 125 20.27 -7.87 27.84
CA LEU A 125 19.97 -8.84 28.89
C LEU A 125 19.02 -9.95 28.40
N GLY A 126 18.28 -9.71 27.31
CA GLY A 126 17.38 -10.69 26.71
C GLY A 126 15.94 -10.61 27.23
N ASN A 127 15.19 -11.72 27.12
CA ASN A 127 13.77 -11.75 27.50
C ASN A 127 13.59 -12.29 28.93
N PHE A 128 12.92 -11.52 29.78
CA PHE A 128 12.57 -11.89 31.14
C PHE A 128 11.07 -12.01 31.30
N ARG A 129 10.68 -12.87 32.23
CA ARG A 129 9.29 -12.96 32.68
C ARG A 129 9.20 -12.33 34.06
N VAL A 130 8.49 -11.21 34.13
CA VAL A 130 8.34 -10.39 35.34
C VAL A 130 7.00 -10.72 35.99
N ARG A 131 7.04 -11.21 37.23
CA ARG A 131 5.83 -11.42 38.06
C ARG A 131 5.70 -10.34 39.12
N MET A 132 4.62 -9.56 39.08
CA MET A 132 4.40 -8.48 40.06
C MET A 132 3.86 -9.03 41.38
N ALA A 133 4.70 -9.10 42.42
CA ALA A 133 4.30 -9.45 43.78
C ALA A 133 5.20 -8.76 44.83
N GLU A 134 5.07 -7.43 45.03
CA GLU A 134 5.77 -6.58 46.05
C GLU A 134 7.32 -6.61 46.09
N ARG A 135 7.96 -7.56 45.40
CA ARG A 135 9.37 -7.67 45.03
C ARG A 135 9.41 -8.55 43.78
N ILE A 136 10.21 -8.18 42.79
CA ILE A 136 10.29 -8.93 41.54
C ILE A 136 11.57 -9.76 41.59
N ASP A 137 11.44 -11.03 41.96
CA ASP A 137 12.53 -11.98 41.82
C ASP A 137 12.59 -12.38 40.34
N VAL A 138 13.55 -11.83 39.61
CA VAL A 138 13.82 -12.22 38.22
C VAL A 138 14.82 -13.35 38.25
N THR A 139 14.37 -14.58 38.03
CA THR A 139 15.26 -15.72 37.82
C THR A 139 15.72 -15.73 36.36
N ALA A 140 17.00 -15.44 36.12
CA ALA A 140 17.59 -15.53 34.79
C ALA A 140 18.07 -16.97 34.53
N THR A 141 17.19 -17.83 34.02
CA THR A 141 17.60 -19.12 33.45
C THR A 141 18.52 -18.88 32.25
N PRO A 142 19.69 -19.54 32.12
CA PRO A 142 19.99 -20.88 32.65
C PRO A 142 20.90 -20.92 33.88
N VAL A 143 21.20 -19.80 34.53
CA VAL A 143 22.23 -19.74 35.58
C VAL A 143 21.50 -19.53 36.89
N ASP A 144 21.56 -20.50 37.82
CA ASP A 144 20.93 -20.49 39.17
C ASP A 144 21.47 -19.37 40.08
N THR A 145 21.45 -18.15 39.58
CA THR A 145 21.91 -16.92 40.22
C THR A 145 20.66 -16.13 40.53
N GLU A 146 20.32 -16.10 41.82
CA GLU A 146 19.19 -15.32 42.31
C GLU A 146 19.61 -13.85 42.30
N ILE A 147 19.13 -13.10 41.32
CA ILE A 147 19.37 -11.65 41.25
C ILE A 147 18.09 -10.97 41.73
N SER A 148 18.16 -10.35 42.90
CA SER A 148 17.05 -9.58 43.44
C SER A 148 16.99 -8.22 42.74
N PHE A 149 15.96 -7.99 41.93
CA PHE A 149 15.68 -6.69 41.34
C PHE A 149 14.45 -6.05 42.01
N VAL A 150 14.40 -4.74 42.00
CA VAL A 150 13.16 -3.99 42.22
C VAL A 150 12.79 -3.43 40.86
N ALA A 151 11.83 -4.07 40.20
CA ALA A 151 11.28 -3.54 38.96
C ALA A 151 10.11 -2.60 39.29
N GLU A 152 10.15 -1.41 38.72
CA GLU A 152 9.11 -0.41 38.83
C GLU A 152 8.52 -0.23 37.43
N VAL A 153 7.24 -0.57 37.28
CA VAL A 153 6.54 -0.37 36.00
C VAL A 153 6.18 1.10 35.88
N VAL A 154 6.67 1.72 34.83
CA VAL A 154 6.57 3.18 34.65
C VAL A 154 5.39 3.54 33.77
N ASN A 155 5.12 2.72 32.76
CA ASN A 155 3.97 2.85 31.87
C ASN A 155 3.67 1.52 31.17
N ALA A 156 2.71 1.52 30.24
CA ALA A 156 2.27 0.29 29.54
C ALA A 156 3.27 -0.21 28.48
N ASP A 157 4.30 0.57 28.15
CA ASP A 157 5.24 0.28 27.07
C ASP A 157 6.67 -0.04 27.57
N GLY A 158 7.00 0.36 28.81
CA GLY A 158 8.33 0.24 29.38
C GLY A 158 8.33 -0.11 30.87
N VAL A 159 9.26 -0.98 31.25
CA VAL A 159 9.56 -1.32 32.65
C VAL A 159 10.97 -0.85 32.96
N PHE A 160 11.15 -0.06 34.02
CA PHE A 160 12.49 0.16 34.58
C PHE A 160 12.78 -0.98 35.55
N ILE A 161 13.87 -1.68 35.29
CA ILE A 161 14.38 -2.72 36.19
C ILE A 161 15.56 -2.10 36.92
N ARG A 162 15.44 -1.93 38.24
CA ARG A 162 16.54 -1.49 39.09
C ARG A 162 17.13 -2.69 39.81
N GLY A 163 18.44 -2.86 39.74
CA GLY A 163 19.15 -3.91 40.47
C GLY A 163 20.46 -3.42 41.04
N GLU A 164 20.93 -4.15 42.04
CA GLU A 164 22.25 -3.98 42.60
C GLU A 164 23.15 -5.09 42.06
N LEU A 165 24.32 -4.72 41.54
CA LEU A 165 25.31 -5.68 41.04
C LEU A 165 26.08 -6.26 42.22
N ARG A 166 25.74 -7.48 42.61
CA ARG A 166 26.35 -8.15 43.77
C ARG A 166 27.40 -9.19 43.42
N ASP A 167 27.35 -9.74 42.21
CA ASP A 167 28.16 -10.88 41.80
C ASP A 167 28.58 -10.75 40.33
N ALA A 168 29.87 -10.99 40.05
CA ALA A 168 30.43 -10.97 38.70
C ALA A 168 29.81 -12.04 37.78
N ARG A 169 29.23 -13.12 38.33
CA ARG A 169 28.51 -14.15 37.56
C ARG A 169 27.36 -13.60 36.73
N ILE A 170 26.82 -12.43 37.07
CA ILE A 170 25.80 -11.75 36.26
C ILE A 170 26.32 -11.39 34.86
N LEU A 171 27.63 -11.13 34.72
CA LEU A 171 28.27 -10.79 33.46
C LEU A 171 28.29 -11.97 32.48
N GLU A 172 28.41 -13.19 32.99
CA GLU A 172 28.38 -14.39 32.14
C GLU A 172 26.96 -14.67 31.60
N VAL A 173 25.93 -14.42 32.41
CA VAL A 173 24.52 -14.48 31.97
C VAL A 173 24.27 -13.47 30.85
N LEU A 174 24.75 -12.23 31.05
CA LEU A 174 24.67 -11.13 30.10
C LEU A 174 25.37 -11.46 28.77
N ARG A 175 26.58 -12.02 28.84
CA ARG A 175 27.38 -12.40 27.67
C ARG A 175 26.66 -13.48 26.86
N THR A 176 26.20 -14.54 27.53
CA THR A 176 25.45 -15.63 26.90
C THR A 176 24.15 -15.15 26.25
N ALA A 177 23.43 -14.22 26.89
CA ALA A 177 22.21 -13.64 26.34
C ALA A 177 22.48 -12.81 25.08
N SER A 178 23.59 -12.07 25.04
CA SER A 178 23.98 -11.29 23.85
C SER A 178 24.36 -12.17 22.66
N GLU A 179 25.11 -13.26 22.90
CA GLU A 179 25.50 -14.23 21.87
C GLU A 179 24.25 -14.87 21.23
N PHE A 180 23.25 -15.22 22.05
CA PHE A 180 21.97 -15.78 21.56
C PHE A 180 21.15 -14.79 20.73
N GLU A 181 21.15 -13.50 21.10
CA GLU A 181 20.44 -12.48 20.30
C GLU A 181 21.09 -12.26 18.93
N ASP A 182 22.43 -12.31 18.87
CA ASP A 182 23.17 -12.15 17.62
C ASP A 182 23.01 -13.37 16.70
N GLU A 183 23.00 -14.59 17.22
CA GLU A 183 22.65 -15.80 16.45
C GLU A 183 21.24 -15.69 15.86
N ARG A 184 20.26 -15.28 16.66
CA ARG A 184 18.88 -15.13 16.18
C ARG A 184 18.73 -14.02 15.15
N ARG A 185 19.47 -12.92 15.27
CA ARG A 185 19.52 -11.87 14.25
C ARG A 185 20.13 -12.39 12.95
N ALA A 186 21.19 -13.19 13.03
CA ALA A 186 21.81 -13.80 11.86
C ALA A 186 20.83 -14.74 11.13
N GLU A 187 20.13 -15.60 11.87
CA GLU A 187 19.10 -16.49 11.31
C GLU A 187 17.95 -15.71 10.65
N GLN A 188 17.47 -14.65 11.30
CA GLN A 188 16.44 -13.77 10.73
C GLN A 188 16.91 -13.04 9.47
N ALA A 189 18.18 -12.59 9.45
CA ALA A 189 18.76 -11.94 8.28
C ALA A 189 18.92 -12.92 7.10
N GLU A 190 19.33 -14.15 7.37
CA GLU A 190 19.42 -15.21 6.35
C GLU A 190 18.04 -15.58 5.79
N ALA A 191 17.02 -15.70 6.65
CA ALA A 191 15.65 -15.95 6.22
C ALA A 191 15.10 -14.81 5.34
N ALA A 192 15.32 -13.55 5.74
CA ALA A 192 14.90 -12.39 4.96
C ALA A 192 15.65 -12.30 3.61
N ALA A 193 16.94 -12.66 3.59
CA ALA A 193 17.71 -12.70 2.36
C ALA A 193 17.18 -13.76 1.38
N ARG A 194 16.81 -14.95 1.87
CA ARG A 194 16.20 -16.01 1.06
C ARG A 194 14.83 -15.60 0.50
N GLU A 195 14.00 -14.95 1.30
CA GLU A 195 12.69 -14.44 0.85
C GLU A 195 12.86 -13.38 -0.25
N ALA A 196 13.81 -12.46 -0.08
CA ALA A 196 14.13 -11.45 -1.10
C ALA A 196 14.68 -12.06 -2.39
N GLU A 197 15.50 -13.11 -2.31
CA GLU A 197 16.00 -13.85 -3.48
C GLU A 197 14.87 -14.58 -4.22
N GLU A 198 13.94 -15.21 -3.49
CA GLU A 198 12.77 -15.87 -4.09
C GLU A 198 11.81 -14.86 -4.75
N GLU A 199 11.57 -13.71 -4.12
CA GLU A 199 10.77 -12.63 -4.71
C GLU A 199 11.43 -12.06 -5.97
N ALA A 200 12.75 -11.84 -5.96
CA ALA A 200 13.49 -11.39 -7.13
C ALA A 200 13.45 -12.40 -8.27
N ALA A 201 13.64 -13.70 -7.98
CA ALA A 201 13.56 -14.76 -8.98
C ALA A 201 12.16 -14.88 -9.58
N ARG A 202 11.11 -14.72 -8.77
CA ARG A 202 9.73 -14.69 -9.24
C ARG A 202 9.46 -13.47 -10.12
N ALA A 203 9.92 -12.29 -9.71
CA ALA A 203 9.79 -11.07 -10.49
C ALA A 203 10.55 -11.16 -11.84
N GLU A 204 11.72 -11.80 -11.86
CA GLU A 204 12.48 -12.05 -13.09
C GLU A 204 11.77 -13.07 -14.00
N ALA A 205 11.23 -14.15 -13.44
CA ALA A 205 10.43 -15.13 -14.18
C ALA A 205 9.16 -14.49 -14.79
N GLU A 206 8.49 -13.62 -14.03
CA GLU A 206 7.34 -12.83 -14.51
C GLU A 206 7.76 -11.76 -15.55
N ALA A 207 8.92 -11.13 -15.40
CA ALA A 207 9.46 -10.20 -16.41
C ALA A 207 9.84 -10.92 -17.73
N THR A 208 10.15 -12.22 -17.65
CA THR A 208 10.46 -13.07 -18.80
C THR A 208 9.20 -13.53 -19.54
N SER A 209 7.99 -13.33 -18.99
CA SER A 209 6.76 -14.00 -19.46
C SER A 209 5.91 -13.22 -20.47
N CYS A 210 6.39 -12.15 -21.10
CA CYS A 210 5.69 -11.52 -22.25
C CYS A 210 6.60 -10.52 -23.00
N ILE A 211 7.46 -9.79 -22.28
CA ILE A 211 8.37 -8.80 -22.89
C ILE A 211 9.46 -9.49 -23.72
N GLY A 212 10.01 -10.59 -23.22
CA GLY A 212 11.08 -11.34 -23.89
C GLY A 212 10.57 -12.20 -25.05
N ASP A 213 9.33 -12.69 -24.94
CA ASP A 213 8.67 -13.48 -25.96
C ASP A 213 7.17 -13.16 -25.96
N LEU A 214 6.73 -12.51 -27.05
CA LEU A 214 5.36 -12.04 -27.25
C LEU A 214 4.35 -13.19 -27.26
N THR A 215 4.78 -14.45 -27.42
CA THR A 215 3.87 -15.60 -27.43
C THR A 215 3.29 -15.91 -26.05
N TYR A 216 3.86 -15.36 -24.98
CA TYR A 216 3.37 -15.55 -23.62
C TYR A 216 2.40 -14.46 -23.15
N CYS A 217 2.21 -13.38 -23.90
CA CYS A 217 1.26 -12.33 -23.52
C CYS A 217 -0.18 -12.86 -23.66
N GLU A 218 -0.97 -12.78 -22.59
CA GLU A 218 -2.36 -13.26 -22.61
C GLU A 218 -3.32 -12.25 -23.25
N SER A 219 -3.01 -10.96 -23.13
CA SER A 219 -3.88 -9.87 -23.61
C SER A 219 -3.08 -8.62 -23.97
N VAL A 220 -3.74 -7.67 -24.64
CA VAL A 220 -3.13 -6.35 -24.94
C VAL A 220 -2.82 -5.59 -23.64
N GLU A 221 -3.67 -5.70 -22.62
CA GLU A 221 -3.44 -5.10 -21.29
C GLU A 221 -2.18 -5.67 -20.65
N ASP A 222 -2.01 -6.99 -20.70
CA ASP A 222 -0.86 -7.69 -20.16
C ASP A 222 0.43 -7.22 -20.84
N PHE A 223 0.40 -7.14 -22.18
CA PHE A 223 1.48 -6.58 -22.96
C PHE A 223 1.80 -5.12 -22.58
N VAL A 224 0.80 -4.23 -22.54
CA VAL A 224 0.99 -2.81 -22.24
C VAL A 224 1.50 -2.59 -20.82
N LYS A 225 1.04 -3.40 -19.85
CA LYS A 225 1.41 -3.29 -18.44
C LYS A 225 2.89 -3.64 -18.23
N HIS A 226 3.38 -4.67 -18.90
CA HIS A 226 4.74 -5.16 -18.69
C HIS A 226 5.75 -4.49 -19.63
N ASN A 227 5.33 -3.98 -20.80
CA ASN A 227 6.26 -3.40 -21.76
C ASN A 227 6.65 -1.93 -21.43
N ASN A 228 7.90 -1.71 -21.04
CA ASN A 228 8.44 -0.37 -20.79
C ASN A 228 8.66 0.47 -22.06
N ALA A 229 8.62 -0.13 -23.25
CA ALA A 229 8.81 0.56 -24.54
C ALA A 229 7.58 1.39 -24.96
N MET A 230 6.46 1.31 -24.23
CA MET A 230 5.23 2.05 -24.54
C MET A 230 5.46 3.57 -24.65
N ALA A 231 6.39 4.13 -23.87
CA ALA A 231 6.73 5.55 -23.98
C ALA A 231 7.33 5.90 -25.36
N ALA A 232 8.21 5.06 -25.89
CA ALA A 232 8.82 5.26 -27.20
C ALA A 232 7.78 5.12 -28.34
N TRP A 233 6.82 4.22 -28.18
CA TRP A 233 5.77 4.00 -29.19
C TRP A 233 4.79 5.16 -29.25
N ARG A 234 4.38 5.69 -28.09
CA ARG A 234 3.57 6.91 -27.99
C ARG A 234 4.25 8.07 -28.71
N TYR A 235 5.56 8.25 -28.51
CA TYR A 235 6.33 9.28 -29.20
C TYR A 235 6.31 9.10 -30.73
N ARG A 236 6.49 7.88 -31.22
CA ARG A 236 6.40 7.59 -32.67
C ARG A 236 5.00 7.87 -33.23
N CYS A 237 3.95 7.57 -32.48
CA CYS A 237 2.58 7.90 -32.90
C CYS A 237 2.35 9.41 -32.98
N VAL A 238 2.87 10.19 -32.02
CA VAL A 238 2.85 11.66 -32.08
C VAL A 238 3.57 12.17 -33.33
N GLU A 239 4.81 11.73 -33.56
CA GLU A 239 5.59 12.13 -34.72
C GLU A 239 4.87 11.78 -36.03
N ARG A 240 4.29 10.58 -36.13
CA ARG A 240 3.56 10.14 -37.32
C ARG A 240 2.30 10.97 -37.57
N VAL A 241 1.58 11.34 -36.51
CA VAL A 241 0.41 12.22 -36.60
C VAL A 241 0.81 13.61 -37.07
N GLU A 242 1.86 14.19 -36.50
CA GLU A 242 2.36 15.52 -36.87
C GLU A 242 2.83 15.54 -38.34
N GLN A 243 3.53 14.50 -38.79
CA GLN A 243 3.90 14.32 -40.20
C GLN A 243 2.70 14.12 -41.13
N ALA A 244 1.62 13.48 -40.65
CA ALA A 244 0.43 13.24 -41.44
C ALA A 244 -0.51 14.46 -41.50
N SER A 245 -0.38 15.41 -40.56
CA SER A 245 -1.16 16.63 -40.53
C SER A 245 -0.79 17.56 -41.70
N ARG A 246 -1.77 17.84 -42.56
CA ARG A 246 -1.55 18.64 -43.79
C ARG A 246 -1.72 20.14 -43.59
N TYR A 247 -2.49 20.55 -42.58
CA TYR A 247 -3.02 21.92 -42.47
C TYR A 247 -2.47 22.70 -41.28
N GLY A 248 -1.43 22.18 -40.62
CA GLY A 248 -0.74 22.84 -39.52
C GLY A 248 -0.44 21.91 -38.35
N ASP A 249 0.04 22.49 -37.26
CA ASP A 249 0.44 21.74 -36.06
C ASP A 249 -0.78 21.19 -35.32
N VAL A 250 -0.67 19.94 -34.87
CA VAL A 250 -1.68 19.30 -34.02
C VAL A 250 -1.55 19.86 -32.60
N LYS A 251 -2.68 20.28 -32.01
CA LYS A 251 -2.71 20.65 -30.60
C LYS A 251 -3.10 19.45 -29.78
N TRP A 252 -2.18 19.00 -28.97
CA TRP A 252 -2.43 17.96 -27.97
C TRP A 252 -3.16 18.58 -26.76
N GLY A 253 -4.15 17.86 -26.21
CA GLY A 253 -5.03 18.37 -25.15
C GLY A 253 -4.28 19.08 -24.01
N SER A 254 -4.59 20.37 -23.79
CA SER A 254 -3.88 21.24 -22.85
C SER A 254 -4.32 20.99 -21.40
N SER A 255 -3.71 20.03 -20.73
CA SER A 255 -3.63 20.06 -19.26
C SER A 255 -2.23 20.46 -18.84
N PHE A 256 -2.14 21.49 -18.00
CA PHE A 256 -0.92 22.19 -17.58
C PHE A 256 0.14 21.30 -16.88
N MET A 257 -0.18 20.03 -16.62
CA MET A 257 0.76 19.01 -16.17
C MET A 257 0.80 17.88 -17.20
N ASN A 258 1.77 17.93 -18.13
CA ASN A 258 2.24 16.87 -19.03
C ASN A 258 1.29 15.66 -19.17
N ARG A 259 0.16 15.82 -19.86
CA ARG A 259 -0.59 14.64 -20.30
C ARG A 259 0.26 13.90 -21.33
N ILE A 260 0.49 12.63 -21.05
CA ILE A 260 1.12 11.68 -21.95
C ILE A 260 0.15 11.50 -23.13
N GLN A 261 0.55 11.88 -24.34
CA GLN A 261 -0.24 11.62 -25.55
C GLN A 261 -0.49 10.12 -25.68
N PHE A 262 -1.64 9.74 -26.21
CA PHE A 262 -2.03 8.33 -26.34
C PHE A 262 -2.00 7.57 -24.99
N GLU A 263 -2.63 8.16 -23.97
CA GLU A 263 -2.71 7.58 -22.62
C GLU A 263 -3.48 6.26 -22.60
N SER A 264 -4.52 6.15 -23.43
CA SER A 264 -5.38 4.97 -23.52
C SER A 264 -5.00 4.05 -24.68
N TYR A 265 -5.45 2.80 -24.60
CA TYR A 265 -5.31 1.80 -25.65
C TYR A 265 -6.63 1.03 -25.83
N GLU A 266 -6.76 0.32 -26.94
CA GLU A 266 -7.90 -0.56 -27.19
C GLU A 266 -7.67 -1.91 -26.49
N PRO A 267 -8.52 -2.31 -25.53
CA PRO A 267 -8.41 -3.61 -24.88
C PRO A 267 -8.73 -4.74 -25.85
N GLY A 268 -8.13 -5.93 -25.67
CA GLY A 268 -8.36 -7.05 -26.58
C GLY A 268 -7.56 -8.31 -26.28
N GLU A 269 -7.99 -9.41 -26.90
CA GLU A 269 -7.22 -10.66 -26.92
C GLU A 269 -5.90 -10.44 -27.68
N TRP A 270 -4.82 -11.04 -27.17
CA TRP A 270 -3.52 -10.96 -27.81
C TRP A 270 -3.38 -12.04 -28.89
N ASP A 271 -3.02 -11.63 -30.11
CA ASP A 271 -2.67 -12.56 -31.20
C ASP A 271 -1.14 -12.59 -31.35
N PRO A 272 -0.47 -13.69 -30.98
CA PRO A 272 0.99 -13.77 -31.08
C PRO A 272 1.51 -13.88 -32.52
N ASP A 273 0.67 -14.30 -33.47
CA ASP A 273 1.05 -14.41 -34.88
C ASP A 273 0.97 -13.06 -35.60
N ALA A 274 0.04 -12.21 -35.15
CA ALA A 274 -0.17 -10.85 -35.67
C ALA A 274 -0.35 -9.83 -34.53
N PRO A 275 0.68 -9.61 -33.69
CA PRO A 275 0.52 -8.81 -32.50
C PRO A 275 0.30 -7.35 -32.89
N SER A 276 -0.70 -6.72 -32.29
CA SER A 276 -1.01 -5.33 -32.55
C SER A 276 -1.52 -4.63 -31.30
N VAL A 277 -1.12 -3.37 -31.13
CA VAL A 277 -1.58 -2.52 -30.04
C VAL A 277 -2.09 -1.22 -30.63
N THR A 278 -3.37 -0.93 -30.41
CA THR A 278 -3.98 0.34 -30.83
C THR A 278 -3.95 1.33 -29.68
N LEU A 279 -3.11 2.35 -29.82
CA LEU A 279 -3.04 3.50 -28.95
C LEU A 279 -4.12 4.53 -29.32
N ILE A 280 -4.77 5.13 -28.32
CA ILE A 280 -5.89 6.06 -28.52
C ILE A 280 -5.64 7.39 -27.80
N ASP A 281 -5.73 8.49 -28.55
CA ASP A 281 -5.83 9.84 -28.02
C ASP A 281 -7.22 10.42 -28.36
N ARG A 282 -7.92 10.96 -27.36
CA ARG A 282 -9.31 11.44 -27.48
C ARG A 282 -9.42 12.96 -27.45
N ASP A 283 -8.31 13.63 -27.19
CA ASP A 283 -8.26 15.04 -26.85
C ASP A 283 -7.37 15.84 -27.82
N ALA A 284 -6.86 15.20 -28.88
CA ALA A 284 -6.13 15.88 -29.94
C ALA A 284 -7.06 16.80 -30.75
N GLU A 285 -6.57 17.98 -31.07
CA GLU A 285 -7.19 18.91 -32.00
C GLU A 285 -6.31 19.01 -33.25
N VAL A 286 -6.88 18.68 -34.41
CA VAL A 286 -6.19 18.69 -35.69
C VAL A 286 -6.75 19.83 -36.55
N PRO A 287 -5.91 20.66 -37.19
CA PRO A 287 -6.40 21.72 -38.08
C PRO A 287 -7.00 21.12 -39.35
N ASN A 288 -8.17 21.61 -39.75
CA ASN A 288 -8.78 21.29 -41.04
C ASN A 288 -8.30 22.24 -42.15
N ALA A 289 -8.80 22.04 -43.38
CA ALA A 289 -8.41 22.85 -44.55
C ALA A 289 -8.71 24.36 -44.43
N PHE A 290 -9.54 24.77 -43.47
CA PHE A 290 -9.88 26.17 -43.20
C PHE A 290 -9.09 26.75 -42.02
N GLY A 291 -8.17 25.98 -41.43
CA GLY A 291 -7.40 26.37 -40.25
C GLY A 291 -8.20 26.29 -38.94
N THR A 292 -9.42 25.73 -38.96
CA THR A 292 -10.19 25.49 -37.74
C THR A 292 -9.69 24.21 -37.08
N MET A 293 -9.48 24.27 -35.77
CA MET A 293 -9.09 23.12 -34.96
C MET A 293 -10.30 22.22 -34.70
N GLU A 294 -10.23 20.96 -35.09
CA GLU A 294 -11.28 19.96 -34.85
C GLU A 294 -10.78 18.91 -33.86
N ARG A 295 -11.51 18.74 -32.76
CA ARG A 295 -11.24 17.66 -31.81
C ARG A 295 -11.48 16.33 -32.50
N THR A 296 -10.44 15.51 -32.55
CA THR A 296 -10.36 14.29 -33.33
C THR A 296 -9.91 13.14 -32.42
N VAL A 297 -10.55 11.98 -32.55
CA VAL A 297 -10.06 10.76 -31.90
C VAL A 297 -9.02 10.13 -32.80
N LEU A 298 -7.77 10.12 -32.34
CA LEU A 298 -6.65 9.51 -33.05
C LEU A 298 -6.45 8.09 -32.55
N ARG A 299 -6.35 7.15 -33.49
CA ARG A 299 -5.99 5.75 -33.22
C ARG A 299 -4.72 5.42 -33.98
N CYS A 300 -3.70 4.97 -33.26
CA CYS A 300 -2.41 4.60 -33.82
C CYS A 300 -2.13 3.13 -33.49
N THR A 301 -2.16 2.28 -34.51
CA THR A 301 -1.92 0.84 -34.37
C THR A 301 -0.45 0.54 -34.60
N PHE A 302 0.18 -0.13 -33.64
CA PHE A 302 1.58 -0.49 -33.67
C PHE A 302 1.74 -2.01 -33.71
N ASP A 303 2.67 -2.48 -34.54
CA ASP A 303 3.12 -3.87 -34.56
C ASP A 303 4.44 -3.98 -33.76
N PRO A 304 4.42 -4.58 -32.55
CA PRO A 304 5.61 -4.79 -31.73
C PRO A 304 6.74 -5.54 -32.43
N LYS A 305 6.40 -6.50 -33.30
CA LYS A 305 7.35 -7.39 -33.95
C LYS A 305 8.06 -6.66 -35.09
N ALA A 306 7.33 -5.86 -35.86
CA ALA A 306 7.88 -5.01 -36.90
C ALA A 306 8.49 -3.70 -36.37
N LEU A 307 8.21 -3.35 -35.11
CA LEU A 307 8.56 -2.06 -34.49
C LEU A 307 8.08 -0.86 -35.33
N ALA A 308 6.91 -0.99 -35.93
CA ALA A 308 6.38 -0.03 -36.90
C ALA A 308 4.90 0.26 -36.67
N ILE A 309 4.49 1.47 -37.04
CA ILE A 309 3.08 1.86 -37.08
C ILE A 309 2.46 1.26 -38.34
N THR A 310 1.46 0.40 -38.17
CA THR A 310 0.76 -0.27 -39.28
C THR A 310 -0.45 0.52 -39.76
N GLU A 311 -1.12 1.23 -38.84
CA GLU A 311 -2.32 2.00 -39.16
C GLU A 311 -2.38 3.28 -38.31
N LEU A 312 -2.83 4.36 -38.93
CA LEU A 312 -3.15 5.62 -38.25
C LEU A 312 -4.50 6.12 -38.78
N THR A 313 -5.48 6.24 -37.89
CA THR A 313 -6.82 6.77 -38.23
C THR A 313 -7.21 7.95 -37.35
N ALA A 314 -8.03 8.82 -37.93
CA ALA A 314 -8.60 10.01 -37.31
C ALA A 314 -10.12 9.93 -37.48
N GLN A 315 -10.88 10.05 -36.38
CA GLN A 315 -12.34 9.95 -36.33
C GLN A 315 -12.98 11.15 -35.65
#